data_AF-A0A955IJE5-F1
#
_entry.id   AF-A0A955IJE5-F1
#
_cell.length_a   1.000
_cell.length_b   1.000
_cell.length_c   1.000
_cell.angle_alpha   90.00
_cell.angle_beta   90.00
_cell.angle_gamma   90.00
#
_symmetry.space_group_name_H-M   'P 1'
#
loop_
_entity.id
_entity.type
_entity.pdbx_description
1 polymer ?
#
loop_
_entity_poly.entity_id
_entity_poly.type
_entity_poly.pdbx_seq_one_letter_code
_entity_poly.pdbx_strand_id
1 'polypeptide(L)'
;MRGIDTYAALIIGFGLMVSGAGAAPTPDATAPTEAVAKAPKRPIEAADYGRFERLGSATMSPDGRWFAYTVSRVDDEDELRLHHLATSADETIKYGERPTFSSDGAWFAYTIGAAPAAREKARESGTPLRNAMGLRNLVTGETSEVKDVGSFSFSRDGRWLVIRKSGDGGGSTIILRDLGNDVDTTFGNVGTWAWADDDSLLAMIIDAPEKSGNGVQLFDPATRVLRTLDSEDATYRALTWREDATDLAVLREIAYEKDEDVSHVVLTWRDLAGGQAQASTFDPREHETDAPPAFRIVDYAGITWADDGDGVFFGMKAWEHMPKALEAKAEAEAE
;
A
#
# COMPACT_ATOMS: atom_id res chain seq x y z
N MET A 1 37.89 3.47 -27.77
CA MET A 1 38.91 2.48 -28.17
C MET A 1 38.61 1.20 -27.42
N ARG A 2 38.26 0.12 -28.16
CA ARG A 2 38.19 -1.32 -27.81
C ARG A 2 37.39 -1.71 -26.56
N GLY A 3 36.52 -2.72 -26.57
CA GLY A 3 36.21 -3.75 -27.56
C GLY A 3 35.31 -4.78 -26.87
N ILE A 4 34.31 -5.26 -27.60
CA ILE A 4 33.29 -6.22 -27.19
C ILE A 4 33.91 -7.63 -27.27
N ASP A 5 33.92 -8.39 -26.18
CA ASP A 5 34.34 -9.80 -26.19
C ASP A 5 33.12 -10.70 -26.43
N THR A 6 33.22 -11.41 -27.55
CA THR A 6 32.29 -12.43 -28.05
C THR A 6 32.72 -13.78 -27.51
N TYR A 7 31.84 -14.52 -26.80
CA TYR A 7 32.08 -15.91 -26.45
C TYR A 7 31.63 -16.84 -27.59
N ALA A 8 32.59 -17.51 -28.21
CA ALA A 8 32.37 -18.57 -29.20
C ALA A 8 32.33 -19.95 -28.50
N ALA A 9 31.36 -20.77 -28.91
CA ALA A 9 31.19 -22.14 -28.47
C ALA A 9 32.26 -23.09 -29.04
N LEU A 10 32.78 -23.98 -28.19
CA LEU A 10 33.67 -25.08 -28.58
C LEU A 10 32.93 -26.41 -28.32
N ILE A 11 32.55 -27.12 -29.38
CA ILE A 11 32.09 -28.51 -29.33
C ILE A 11 33.26 -29.38 -29.76
N ILE A 12 33.83 -30.14 -28.82
CA ILE A 12 34.81 -31.19 -29.11
C ILE A 12 34.05 -32.52 -29.21
N GLY A 13 33.95 -33.04 -30.43
CA GLY A 13 33.59 -34.44 -30.67
C GLY A 13 34.84 -35.32 -30.62
N PHE A 14 34.76 -36.44 -29.91
CA PHE A 14 35.73 -37.53 -30.03
C PHE A 14 34.97 -38.84 -30.22
N GLY A 15 35.14 -39.42 -31.41
CA GLY A 15 34.62 -40.74 -31.75
C GLY A 15 35.59 -41.83 -31.31
N LEU A 16 35.05 -42.92 -30.77
CA LEU A 16 35.76 -44.18 -30.64
C LEU A 16 34.97 -45.25 -31.41
N MET A 17 35.60 -45.80 -32.47
CA MET A 17 35.11 -46.99 -33.15
C MET A 17 35.51 -48.23 -32.37
N VAL A 18 34.56 -49.11 -32.10
CA VAL A 18 34.82 -50.53 -31.76
C VAL A 18 34.25 -51.38 -32.90
N SER A 19 35.13 -52.13 -33.54
CA SER A 19 34.82 -53.12 -34.56
C SER A 19 34.32 -54.41 -33.90
N GLY A 20 33.05 -54.75 -34.12
CA GLY A 20 32.47 -56.05 -33.79
C GLY A 20 31.74 -56.61 -35.00
N ALA A 21 32.28 -57.68 -35.59
CA ALA A 21 31.63 -58.43 -36.65
C ALA A 21 30.47 -59.25 -36.06
N GLY A 22 29.24 -58.81 -36.32
CA GLY A 22 28.00 -59.53 -36.01
C GLY A 22 27.10 -59.49 -37.25
N ALA A 23 26.53 -60.64 -37.61
CA ALA A 23 25.70 -60.83 -38.78
C ALA A 23 24.55 -59.82 -38.88
N ALA A 24 24.36 -59.25 -40.07
CA ALA A 24 23.32 -58.27 -40.36
C ALA A 24 21.91 -58.90 -40.30
N PRO A 25 20.98 -58.38 -39.48
CA PRO A 25 19.56 -58.60 -39.72
C PRO A 25 19.12 -57.74 -40.91
N THR A 26 18.44 -58.37 -41.87
CA THR A 26 17.69 -57.70 -42.95
C THR A 26 16.69 -56.71 -42.36
N PRO A 27 16.63 -55.44 -42.84
CA PRO A 27 15.59 -54.51 -42.43
C PRO A 27 14.30 -54.88 -43.14
N ASP A 28 13.42 -55.59 -42.45
CA ASP A 28 12.06 -55.84 -42.90
C ASP A 28 11.08 -54.92 -42.17
N ALA A 29 10.08 -54.47 -42.92
CA ALA A 29 8.89 -53.73 -42.49
C ALA A 29 9.05 -52.29 -41.97
N THR A 30 8.87 -51.35 -42.91
CA THR A 30 8.13 -50.09 -42.79
C THR A 30 7.23 -49.99 -41.55
N ALA A 31 7.66 -49.26 -40.52
CA ALA A 31 6.75 -48.79 -39.48
C ALA A 31 5.87 -47.68 -40.09
N PRO A 32 4.54 -47.77 -40.05
CA PRO A 32 3.69 -46.70 -40.52
C PRO A 32 3.91 -45.49 -39.60
N THR A 33 4.41 -44.40 -40.18
CA THR A 33 4.36 -43.09 -39.53
C THR A 33 2.89 -42.68 -39.52
N GLU A 34 2.17 -42.97 -38.44
CA GLU A 34 0.83 -42.42 -38.23
C GLU A 34 0.97 -40.90 -38.07
N ALA A 35 0.75 -40.19 -39.17
CA ALA A 35 0.51 -38.76 -39.14
C ALA A 35 -0.80 -38.53 -38.37
N VAL A 36 -0.70 -38.11 -37.11
CA VAL A 36 -1.85 -37.64 -36.35
C VAL A 36 -2.41 -36.42 -37.06
N ALA A 37 -3.49 -36.60 -37.83
CA ALA A 37 -4.21 -35.52 -38.46
C ALA A 37 -4.74 -34.58 -37.36
N LYS A 38 -4.20 -33.36 -37.30
CA LYS A 38 -4.72 -32.31 -36.41
C LYS A 38 -6.17 -32.03 -36.80
N ALA A 39 -7.10 -32.34 -35.90
CA ALA A 39 -8.49 -31.95 -36.04
C ALA A 39 -8.59 -30.43 -36.29
N PRO A 40 -9.50 -29.97 -37.16
CA PRO A 40 -9.67 -28.54 -37.42
C PRO A 40 -10.06 -27.83 -36.12
N LYS A 41 -9.35 -26.74 -35.80
CA LYS A 41 -9.67 -25.92 -34.63
C LYS A 41 -11.08 -25.33 -34.78
N ARG A 42 -11.91 -25.41 -33.73
CA ARG A 42 -13.24 -24.77 -33.72
C ARG A 42 -13.09 -23.25 -33.92
N PRO A 43 -13.91 -22.59 -34.77
CA PRO A 43 -13.95 -21.13 -34.87
C PRO A 43 -14.26 -20.48 -33.51
N ILE A 44 -13.75 -19.27 -33.29
CA ILE A 44 -14.05 -18.47 -32.10
C ILE A 44 -15.49 -17.95 -32.22
N GLU A 45 -16.29 -18.18 -31.17
CA GLU A 45 -17.67 -17.71 -31.05
C GLU A 45 -17.75 -16.52 -30.08
N ALA A 46 -18.86 -15.77 -30.11
CA ALA A 46 -19.04 -14.62 -29.22
C ALA A 46 -18.94 -14.97 -27.72
N ALA A 47 -19.40 -16.18 -27.35
CA ALA A 47 -19.29 -16.69 -25.98
C ALA A 47 -17.83 -16.96 -25.55
N ASP A 48 -16.91 -17.11 -26.49
CA ASP A 48 -15.49 -17.36 -26.17
C ASP A 48 -14.75 -16.08 -25.76
N TYR A 49 -15.28 -14.89 -26.10
CA TYR A 49 -14.64 -13.59 -25.81
C TYR A 49 -14.58 -13.29 -24.31
N GLY A 50 -15.53 -13.81 -23.51
CA GLY A 50 -15.53 -13.66 -22.04
C GLY A 50 -14.19 -14.08 -21.41
N ARG A 51 -13.61 -15.17 -21.94
CA ARG A 51 -12.40 -15.81 -21.41
C ARG A 51 -11.09 -15.16 -21.86
N PHE A 52 -11.14 -14.05 -22.60
CA PHE A 52 -9.94 -13.40 -23.10
C PHE A 52 -9.22 -12.73 -21.93
N GLU A 53 -7.97 -13.15 -21.71
CA GLU A 53 -7.18 -12.71 -20.57
C GLU A 53 -6.35 -11.48 -20.92
N ARG A 54 -6.40 -10.48 -20.04
CA ARG A 54 -5.44 -9.37 -20.02
C ARG A 54 -4.65 -9.45 -18.72
N LEU A 55 -3.33 -9.47 -18.86
CA LEU A 55 -2.42 -9.42 -17.73
C LEU A 55 -2.37 -7.99 -17.18
N GLY A 56 -2.46 -7.86 -15.86
CA GLY A 56 -2.31 -6.60 -15.15
C GLY A 56 -0.91 -6.41 -14.58
N SER A 57 -0.80 -5.55 -13.57
CA SER A 57 0.46 -5.26 -12.90
C SER A 57 1.02 -6.50 -12.23
N ALA A 58 2.33 -6.63 -12.32
CA ALA A 58 3.10 -7.74 -11.82
C ALA A 58 4.04 -7.26 -10.70
N THR A 59 4.24 -8.09 -9.69
CA THR A 59 5.13 -7.82 -8.56
C THR A 59 5.92 -9.07 -8.21
N MET A 60 7.12 -8.90 -7.66
CA MET A 60 8.03 -9.99 -7.32
C MET A 60 8.36 -9.92 -5.83
N SER A 61 8.52 -11.07 -5.18
CA SER A 61 8.99 -11.10 -3.80
C SER A 61 10.42 -10.56 -3.72
N PRO A 62 10.82 -9.94 -2.59
CA PRO A 62 12.17 -9.37 -2.43
C PRO A 62 13.31 -10.37 -2.66
N ASP A 63 13.07 -11.65 -2.36
CA ASP A 63 14.01 -12.75 -2.56
C ASP A 63 14.00 -13.34 -3.98
N GLY A 64 13.14 -12.85 -4.87
CA GLY A 64 13.02 -13.31 -6.25
C GLY A 64 12.50 -14.75 -6.39
N ARG A 65 11.90 -15.35 -5.35
CA ARG A 65 11.34 -16.72 -5.41
C ARG A 65 9.90 -16.76 -5.92
N TRP A 66 9.14 -15.70 -5.68
CA TRP A 66 7.73 -15.61 -6.01
C TRP A 66 7.46 -14.43 -6.93
N PHE A 67 6.48 -14.63 -7.81
CA PHE A 67 5.97 -13.59 -8.69
C PHE A 67 4.45 -13.62 -8.69
N ALA A 68 3.81 -12.46 -8.59
CA ALA A 68 2.36 -12.34 -8.57
C ALA A 68 1.87 -11.36 -9.62
N TYR A 69 0.75 -11.68 -10.28
CA TYR A 69 0.16 -10.83 -11.30
C TYR A 69 -1.35 -11.03 -11.40
N THR A 70 -2.07 -9.96 -11.73
CA THR A 70 -3.51 -10.02 -11.95
C THR A 70 -3.83 -10.43 -13.39
N VAL A 71 -4.96 -11.11 -13.54
CA VAL A 71 -5.55 -11.51 -14.81
C VAL A 71 -6.98 -11.00 -14.82
N SER A 72 -7.24 -10.00 -15.67
CA SER A 72 -8.61 -9.52 -15.90
C SER A 72 -9.25 -10.21 -17.10
N ARG A 73 -10.54 -10.52 -17.01
CA ARG A 73 -11.33 -11.13 -18.10
C ARG A 73 -12.51 -10.24 -18.50
N VAL A 74 -13.09 -10.51 -19.67
CA VAL A 74 -14.24 -9.73 -20.18
C VAL A 74 -15.54 -10.08 -19.44
N ASP A 75 -15.60 -11.26 -18.84
CA ASP A 75 -16.71 -11.72 -18.00
C ASP A 75 -16.57 -11.32 -16.51
N ASP A 76 -15.59 -10.46 -16.18
CA ASP A 76 -15.25 -10.01 -14.82
C ASP A 76 -14.88 -11.14 -13.84
N GLU A 77 -14.60 -12.35 -14.34
CA GLU A 77 -14.05 -13.47 -13.55
C GLU A 77 -12.53 -13.30 -13.39
N ASP A 78 -12.16 -12.18 -12.77
CA ASP A 78 -10.78 -11.76 -12.54
C ASP A 78 -10.10 -12.63 -11.49
N GLU A 79 -8.80 -12.85 -11.65
CA GLU A 79 -7.98 -13.69 -10.77
C GLU A 79 -6.62 -13.04 -10.50
N LEU A 80 -6.05 -13.31 -9.32
CA LEU A 80 -4.65 -13.08 -9.00
C LEU A 80 -3.93 -14.42 -9.07
N ARG A 81 -2.78 -14.45 -9.74
CA ARG A 81 -1.92 -15.63 -9.80
C ARG A 81 -0.65 -15.38 -8.99
N LEU A 82 -0.28 -16.35 -8.17
CA LEU A 82 0.98 -16.40 -7.43
C LEU A 82 1.79 -17.59 -7.94
N HIS A 83 2.98 -17.31 -8.45
CA HIS A 83 3.86 -18.29 -9.10
C HIS A 83 5.15 -18.45 -8.30
N HIS A 84 5.54 -19.69 -8.02
CA HIS A 84 6.85 -20.02 -7.46
C HIS A 84 7.83 -20.35 -8.58
N LEU A 85 8.87 -19.53 -8.74
CA LEU A 85 9.74 -19.57 -9.92
C LEU A 85 10.61 -20.83 -10.01
N ALA A 86 11.00 -21.42 -8.88
CA ALA A 86 11.88 -22.59 -8.88
C ALA A 86 11.14 -23.92 -9.08
N THR A 87 9.88 -24.02 -8.67
CA THR A 87 9.08 -25.26 -8.77
C THR A 87 8.00 -25.19 -9.84
N SER A 88 7.77 -24.00 -10.42
CA SER A 88 6.64 -23.71 -11.30
C SER A 88 5.28 -24.03 -10.66
N ALA A 89 5.19 -23.95 -9.33
CA ALA A 89 3.91 -24.07 -8.64
C ALA A 89 3.11 -22.79 -8.83
N ASP A 90 1.82 -22.95 -9.16
CA ASP A 90 0.88 -21.86 -9.39
C ASP A 90 -0.28 -21.93 -8.39
N GLU A 91 -0.61 -20.79 -7.80
CA GLU A 91 -1.81 -20.60 -6.99
C GLU A 91 -2.70 -19.54 -7.64
N THR A 92 -3.99 -19.87 -7.80
CA THR A 92 -5.00 -18.97 -8.36
C THR A 92 -5.95 -18.51 -7.27
N ILE A 93 -6.01 -17.19 -7.10
CA ILE A 93 -6.85 -16.51 -6.12
C ILE A 93 -7.97 -15.80 -6.88
N LYS A 94 -9.21 -16.27 -6.72
CA LYS A 94 -10.37 -15.66 -7.36
C LYS A 94 -10.63 -14.25 -6.82
N TYR A 95 -10.87 -13.31 -7.74
CA TYR A 95 -11.13 -11.90 -7.44
C TYR A 95 -10.01 -11.25 -6.61
N GLY A 96 -8.81 -11.83 -6.63
CA GLY A 96 -7.65 -11.29 -5.97
C GLY A 96 -7.10 -10.08 -6.73
N GLU A 97 -6.68 -9.06 -6.00
CA GLU A 97 -6.09 -7.85 -6.56
C GLU A 97 -5.08 -7.24 -5.58
N ARG A 98 -4.33 -6.23 -6.05
CA ARG A 98 -3.38 -5.44 -5.24
C ARG A 98 -2.41 -6.31 -4.42
N PRO A 99 -1.68 -7.24 -5.08
CA PRO A 99 -0.70 -8.08 -4.40
C PRO A 99 0.42 -7.24 -3.78
N THR A 100 0.82 -7.59 -2.56
CA THR A 100 1.99 -7.02 -1.90
C THR A 100 2.75 -8.08 -1.11
N PHE A 101 4.08 -7.99 -1.15
CA PHE A 101 4.96 -8.84 -0.38
C PHE A 101 5.49 -8.07 0.82
N SER A 102 5.68 -8.75 1.96
CA SER A 102 6.49 -8.17 3.03
C SER A 102 7.94 -8.03 2.58
N SER A 103 8.67 -7.09 3.15
CA SER A 103 10.07 -6.83 2.81
C SER A 103 11.02 -7.99 3.15
N ASP A 104 10.68 -8.81 4.14
CA ASP A 104 11.40 -10.04 4.50
C ASP A 104 11.09 -11.23 3.56
N GLY A 105 10.12 -11.08 2.65
CA GLY A 105 9.71 -12.12 1.69
C GLY A 105 8.98 -13.32 2.31
N ALA A 106 8.59 -13.27 3.58
CA ALA A 106 7.80 -14.33 4.24
C ALA A 106 6.28 -14.15 4.05
N TRP A 107 5.88 -12.88 3.97
CA TRP A 107 4.57 -12.26 3.73
C TRP A 107 4.07 -12.20 2.29
N PHE A 108 2.86 -12.69 1.99
CA PHE A 108 2.10 -12.22 0.82
C PHE A 108 0.67 -11.83 1.21
N ALA A 109 0.29 -10.57 0.97
CA ALA A 109 -1.05 -10.06 1.22
C ALA A 109 -1.70 -9.57 -0.07
N TYR A 110 -3.02 -9.70 -0.15
CA TYR A 110 -3.80 -9.29 -1.33
C TYR A 110 -5.21 -8.92 -0.93
N THR A 111 -5.84 -8.05 -1.71
CA THR A 111 -7.26 -7.73 -1.58
C THR A 111 -8.08 -8.80 -2.30
N ILE A 112 -9.22 -9.18 -1.74
CA ILE A 112 -10.22 -10.05 -2.36
C ILE A 112 -11.47 -9.21 -2.59
N GLY A 113 -11.77 -8.93 -3.85
CA GLY A 113 -12.95 -8.21 -4.27
C GLY A 113 -14.21 -9.09 -4.26
N ALA A 114 -15.38 -8.45 -4.33
CA ALA A 114 -16.64 -9.17 -4.49
C ALA A 114 -16.77 -9.81 -5.88
N ALA A 115 -17.38 -10.99 -5.96
CA ALA A 115 -17.70 -11.67 -7.22
C ALA A 115 -18.74 -10.88 -8.05
N PRO A 116 -18.78 -11.03 -9.39
CA PRO A 116 -19.71 -10.27 -10.26
C PRO A 116 -21.17 -10.32 -9.82
N ALA A 117 -21.70 -11.51 -9.52
CA ALA A 117 -23.08 -11.67 -9.03
C ALA A 117 -23.33 -10.97 -7.68
N ALA A 118 -22.33 -10.93 -6.79
CA ALA A 118 -22.43 -10.21 -5.53
C ALA A 118 -22.41 -8.68 -5.75
N ARG A 119 -21.62 -8.20 -6.73
CA ARG A 119 -21.59 -6.77 -7.12
C ARG A 119 -22.93 -6.32 -7.70
N GLU A 120 -23.51 -7.13 -8.60
CA GLU A 120 -24.82 -6.86 -9.18
C GLU A 120 -25.90 -6.77 -8.10
N LYS A 121 -25.98 -7.79 -7.22
CA LYS A 121 -26.93 -7.79 -6.11
C LYS A 121 -26.74 -6.61 -5.16
N ALA A 122 -25.49 -6.22 -4.87
CA ALA A 122 -25.20 -5.07 -4.02
C ALA A 122 -25.67 -3.77 -4.67
N ARG A 123 -25.48 -3.62 -5.99
CA ARG A 123 -25.96 -2.47 -6.76
C ARG A 123 -27.49 -2.36 -6.76
N GLU A 124 -28.19 -3.48 -6.91
CA GLU A 124 -29.67 -3.52 -6.87
C GLU A 124 -30.23 -3.21 -5.48
N SER A 125 -29.58 -3.70 -4.43
CA SER A 125 -30.03 -3.54 -3.04
C SER A 125 -29.51 -2.28 -2.34
N GLY A 126 -28.56 -1.56 -2.94
CA GLY A 126 -27.86 -0.45 -2.31
C GLY A 126 -26.94 -0.86 -1.15
N THR A 127 -26.56 -2.14 -1.07
CA THR A 127 -25.69 -2.65 0.00
C THR A 127 -24.24 -2.23 -0.27
N PRO A 128 -23.52 -1.64 0.71
CA PRO A 128 -22.11 -1.35 0.56
C PRO A 128 -21.28 -2.63 0.31
N LEU A 129 -20.46 -2.63 -0.73
CA LEU A 129 -19.50 -3.71 -0.98
C LEU A 129 -18.26 -3.49 -0.12
N ARG A 130 -17.90 -4.51 0.66
CA ARG A 130 -16.69 -4.53 1.45
C ARG A 130 -15.76 -5.61 0.90
N ASN A 131 -14.50 -5.25 0.73
CA ASN A 131 -13.48 -6.20 0.31
C ASN A 131 -13.02 -7.04 1.50
N ALA A 132 -12.42 -8.18 1.20
CA ALA A 132 -11.64 -8.95 2.17
C ALA A 132 -10.14 -8.81 1.86
N MET A 133 -9.30 -9.31 2.75
CA MET A 133 -7.86 -9.44 2.57
C MET A 133 -7.48 -10.89 2.76
N GLY A 134 -6.68 -11.44 1.85
CA GLY A 134 -5.96 -12.70 2.09
C GLY A 134 -4.55 -12.42 2.59
N LEU A 135 -4.07 -13.25 3.51
CA LEU A 135 -2.71 -13.22 4.04
C LEU A 135 -2.12 -14.64 3.99
N ARG A 136 -1.02 -14.77 3.27
CA ARG A 136 -0.35 -16.02 2.92
C ARG A 136 1.05 -16.03 3.55
N ASN A 137 1.33 -17.05 4.36
CA ASN A 137 2.69 -17.33 4.80
C ASN A 137 3.40 -18.16 3.72
N LEU A 138 4.39 -17.55 3.07
CA LEU A 138 5.15 -18.15 1.96
C LEU A 138 6.17 -19.19 2.42
N VAL A 139 6.43 -19.28 3.73
CA VAL A 139 7.32 -20.28 4.33
C VAL A 139 6.53 -21.55 4.67
N THR A 140 5.41 -21.41 5.38
CA THR A 140 4.64 -22.55 5.91
C THR A 140 3.62 -23.10 4.94
N GLY A 141 3.16 -22.27 3.99
CA GLY A 141 2.05 -22.68 3.14
C GLY A 141 0.66 -22.44 3.76
N GLU A 142 0.57 -21.73 4.88
CA GLU A 142 -0.71 -21.32 5.49
C GLU A 142 -1.32 -20.05 4.88
N THR A 143 -2.66 -19.99 4.83
CA THR A 143 -3.43 -18.84 4.34
C THR A 143 -4.55 -18.50 5.32
N SER A 144 -4.74 -17.22 5.60
CA SER A 144 -5.87 -16.68 6.35
C SER A 144 -6.61 -15.60 5.57
N GLU A 145 -7.89 -15.40 5.87
CA GLU A 145 -8.73 -14.36 5.28
C GLU A 145 -9.26 -13.44 6.38
N VAL A 146 -9.18 -12.13 6.14
CA VAL A 146 -9.76 -11.10 6.99
C VAL A 146 -10.84 -10.36 6.20
N LYS A 147 -12.09 -10.46 6.65
CA LYS A 147 -13.24 -9.80 6.02
C LYS A 147 -13.24 -8.29 6.28
N ASP A 148 -14.04 -7.55 5.53
CA ASP A 148 -14.31 -6.12 5.74
C ASP A 148 -13.04 -5.26 5.89
N VAL A 149 -12.11 -5.39 4.94
CA VAL A 149 -10.85 -4.66 4.91
C VAL A 149 -10.92 -3.56 3.85
N GLY A 150 -10.58 -2.33 4.25
CA GLY A 150 -10.50 -1.17 3.35
C GLY A 150 -9.09 -0.98 2.78
N SER A 151 -8.06 -1.17 3.60
CA SER A 151 -6.65 -1.09 3.18
C SER A 151 -5.76 -1.84 4.16
N PHE A 152 -4.51 -2.09 3.77
CA PHE A 152 -3.50 -2.69 4.63
C PHE A 152 -2.10 -2.29 4.16
N SER A 153 -1.10 -2.36 5.05
CA SER A 153 0.31 -2.18 4.72
C SER A 153 1.22 -2.89 5.71
N PHE A 154 2.25 -3.54 5.19
CA PHE A 154 3.36 -4.03 5.99
C PHE A 154 4.20 -2.85 6.52
N SER A 155 4.82 -3.03 7.69
CA SER A 155 5.95 -2.20 8.15
C SER A 155 7.17 -2.44 7.25
N ARG A 156 8.15 -1.52 7.28
CA ARG A 156 9.38 -1.63 6.47
C ARG A 156 10.19 -2.89 6.79
N ASP A 157 10.18 -3.36 8.03
CA ASP A 157 10.86 -4.61 8.42
C ASP A 157 10.08 -5.88 8.06
N GLY A 158 8.84 -5.74 7.58
CA GLY A 158 7.98 -6.86 7.20
C GLY A 158 7.38 -7.65 8.36
N ARG A 159 7.67 -7.27 9.61
CA ARG A 159 7.21 -7.97 10.81
C ARG A 159 5.77 -7.63 11.20
N TRP A 160 5.32 -6.43 10.86
CA TRP A 160 4.03 -5.90 11.28
C TRP A 160 3.13 -5.64 10.08
N LEU A 161 1.83 -5.83 10.27
CA LEU A 161 0.82 -5.53 9.26
C LEU A 161 -0.29 -4.68 9.88
N VAL A 162 -0.46 -3.45 9.37
CA VAL A 162 -1.67 -2.67 9.66
C VAL A 162 -2.76 -3.10 8.69
N ILE A 163 -3.94 -3.40 9.23
CA ILE A 163 -5.15 -3.75 8.51
C ILE A 163 -6.23 -2.73 8.92
N ARG A 164 -6.63 -1.87 7.98
CA ARG A 164 -7.73 -0.93 8.17
C ARG A 164 -9.05 -1.62 7.84
N LYS A 165 -9.96 -1.66 8.80
CA LYS A 165 -11.33 -2.14 8.57
C LYS A 165 -12.07 -1.15 7.68
N SER A 166 -12.95 -1.68 6.83
CA SER A 166 -13.89 -0.87 6.07
C SER A 166 -14.79 -0.09 7.04
N GLY A 167 -14.92 1.23 6.85
CA GLY A 167 -15.75 2.12 7.66
C GLY A 167 -16.87 2.78 6.86
N ASP A 168 -17.86 3.34 7.56
CA ASP A 168 -19.02 4.05 6.99
C ASP A 168 -18.92 5.60 7.11
N GLY A 169 -17.78 6.12 7.57
CA GLY A 169 -17.51 7.55 7.79
C GLY A 169 -16.64 7.80 9.02
N GLY A 170 -15.89 8.91 9.06
CA GLY A 170 -14.97 9.26 10.15
C GLY A 170 -13.78 8.30 10.33
N GLY A 171 -13.18 8.31 11.52
CA GLY A 171 -12.13 7.38 11.92
C GLY A 171 -12.60 5.92 11.93
N SER A 172 -11.76 5.03 11.42
CA SER A 172 -12.01 3.58 11.31
C SER A 172 -11.22 2.78 12.34
N THR A 173 -11.60 1.53 12.57
CA THR A 173 -10.74 0.60 13.31
C THR A 173 -9.56 0.17 12.45
N ILE A 174 -8.36 0.21 13.02
CA ILE A 174 -7.18 -0.48 12.47
C ILE A 174 -6.77 -1.62 13.41
N ILE A 175 -6.27 -2.70 12.81
CA ILE A 175 -5.67 -3.84 13.51
C ILE A 175 -4.21 -3.86 13.12
N LEU A 176 -3.32 -3.85 14.11
CA LEU A 176 -1.90 -4.06 13.96
C LEU A 176 -1.58 -5.50 14.35
N ARG A 177 -1.20 -6.30 13.36
CA ARG A 177 -0.86 -7.72 13.53
C ARG A 177 0.65 -7.92 13.67
N ASP A 178 1.07 -8.62 14.72
CA ASP A 178 2.42 -9.18 14.88
C ASP A 178 2.51 -10.50 14.11
N LEU A 179 3.16 -10.48 12.94
CA LEU A 179 3.26 -11.67 12.10
C LEU A 179 4.21 -12.73 12.67
N GLY A 180 5.08 -12.35 13.62
CA GLY A 180 5.98 -13.28 14.29
C GLY A 180 5.34 -14.04 15.44
N ASN A 181 4.32 -13.45 16.08
CA ASN A 181 3.69 -14.01 17.29
C ASN A 181 2.19 -14.30 17.15
N ASP A 182 1.57 -13.91 16.03
CA ASP A 182 0.13 -14.01 15.78
C ASP A 182 -0.71 -13.30 16.86
N VAL A 183 -0.30 -12.06 17.19
CA VAL A 183 -0.96 -11.21 18.18
C VAL A 183 -1.45 -9.93 17.51
N ASP A 184 -2.73 -9.63 17.69
CA ASP A 184 -3.37 -8.42 17.16
C ASP A 184 -3.51 -7.34 18.26
N THR A 185 -3.16 -6.10 17.91
CA THR A 185 -3.46 -4.89 18.70
C THR A 185 -4.41 -4.01 17.89
N THR A 186 -5.49 -3.51 18.51
CA THR A 186 -6.55 -2.79 17.79
C THR A 186 -6.66 -1.35 18.27
N PHE A 187 -6.79 -0.42 17.32
CA PHE A 187 -7.02 1.00 17.58
C PHE A 187 -8.32 1.45 16.92
N GLY A 188 -9.17 2.15 17.68
CA GLY A 188 -10.43 2.71 17.19
C GLY A 188 -10.28 4.15 16.71
N ASN A 189 -11.26 4.63 15.97
CA ASN A 189 -11.36 6.02 15.51
C ASN A 189 -10.10 6.54 14.79
N VAL A 190 -9.39 5.70 14.05
CA VAL A 190 -8.20 6.12 13.31
C VAL A 190 -8.60 6.67 11.95
N GLY A 191 -8.39 7.98 11.76
CA GLY A 191 -8.63 8.67 10.49
C GLY A 191 -7.53 8.39 9.47
N THR A 192 -6.28 8.68 9.85
CA THR A 192 -5.08 8.46 9.03
C THR A 192 -4.04 7.71 9.84
N TRP A 193 -3.24 6.87 9.18
CA TRP A 193 -2.07 6.21 9.77
C TRP A 193 -0.93 6.17 8.75
N ALA A 194 0.30 6.14 9.24
CA ALA A 194 1.48 5.93 8.40
C ALA A 194 2.63 5.29 9.20
N TRP A 195 3.34 4.37 8.56
CA TRP A 195 4.62 3.87 9.03
C TRP A 195 5.70 4.93 8.85
N ALA A 196 6.59 5.07 9.84
CA ALA A 196 7.83 5.80 9.65
C ALA A 196 8.66 5.13 8.55
N ASP A 197 9.39 5.93 7.78
CA ASP A 197 10.13 5.38 6.64
C ASP A 197 11.31 4.54 7.09
N ASP A 198 12.12 4.91 8.10
CA ASP A 198 13.31 4.12 8.50
C ASP A 198 13.12 3.26 9.75
N ASP A 199 11.88 3.15 10.25
CA ASP A 199 11.56 2.43 11.48
C ASP A 199 10.21 1.70 11.33
N SER A 200 9.79 0.95 12.35
CA SER A 200 8.44 0.40 12.47
C SER A 200 7.56 1.22 13.42
N LEU A 201 7.86 2.50 13.60
CA LEU A 201 6.96 3.41 14.32
C LEU A 201 5.68 3.64 13.51
N LEU A 202 4.52 3.58 14.17
CA LEU A 202 3.22 3.83 13.56
C LEU A 202 2.62 5.13 14.10
N ALA A 203 2.57 6.16 13.28
CA ALA A 203 1.82 7.38 13.60
C ALA A 203 0.36 7.23 13.18
N MET A 204 -0.53 7.79 14.00
CA MET A 204 -1.98 7.75 13.82
C MET A 204 -2.58 9.12 14.13
N ILE A 205 -3.51 9.55 13.29
CA ILE A 205 -4.47 10.61 13.64
C ILE A 205 -5.75 9.94 14.15
N ILE A 206 -6.14 10.29 15.37
CA ILE A 206 -7.44 9.93 15.91
C ILE A 206 -8.47 10.96 15.43
N ASP A 207 -9.53 10.45 14.81
CA ASP A 207 -10.67 11.18 14.25
C ASP A 207 -11.96 10.56 14.80
N ALA A 208 -12.23 10.88 16.06
CA ALA A 208 -13.41 10.49 16.79
C ALA A 208 -14.62 11.37 16.43
N PRO A 209 -15.85 10.83 16.53
CA PRO A 209 -17.06 11.64 16.44
C PRO A 209 -17.02 12.83 17.41
N GLU A 210 -17.53 13.98 16.97
CA GLU A 210 -17.53 15.24 17.76
C GLU A 210 -16.13 15.76 18.16
N LYS A 211 -15.06 15.20 17.57
CA LYS A 211 -13.65 15.57 17.80
C LYS A 211 -13.10 15.26 19.20
N SER A 212 -13.93 14.72 20.11
CA SER A 212 -13.51 14.42 21.48
C SER A 212 -12.49 13.29 21.50
N GLY A 213 -11.29 13.58 22.02
CA GLY A 213 -10.17 12.64 22.03
C GLY A 213 -9.41 12.55 20.71
N ASN A 214 -9.63 13.49 19.79
CA ASN A 214 -8.77 13.66 18.63
C ASN A 214 -7.35 14.02 19.05
N GLY A 215 -6.41 13.66 18.18
CA GLY A 215 -5.00 13.90 18.44
C GLY A 215 -4.09 13.11 17.52
N VAL A 216 -2.80 13.34 17.70
CA VAL A 216 -1.74 12.59 17.04
C VAL A 216 -1.17 11.60 18.05
N GLN A 217 -1.20 10.32 17.70
CA GLN A 217 -0.65 9.24 18.51
C GLN A 217 0.46 8.53 17.77
N LEU A 218 1.45 8.04 18.52
CA LEU A 218 2.58 7.29 18.03
C LEU A 218 2.67 5.96 18.78
N PHE A 219 2.63 4.86 18.05
CA PHE A 219 2.78 3.53 18.60
C PHE A 219 4.11 2.93 18.18
N ASP A 220 4.83 2.40 19.16
CA ASP A 220 6.02 1.58 18.96
C ASP A 220 5.63 0.09 19.11
N PRO A 221 5.56 -0.68 18.01
CA PRO A 221 5.19 -2.09 18.07
C PRO A 221 6.20 -2.98 18.79
N ALA A 222 7.48 -2.61 18.78
CA ALA A 222 8.53 -3.40 19.41
C ALA A 222 8.44 -3.31 20.94
N THR A 223 8.19 -2.11 21.48
CA THR A 223 8.05 -1.88 22.92
C THR A 223 6.60 -1.96 23.40
N ARG A 224 5.62 -1.95 22.48
CA ARG A 224 4.17 -1.84 22.73
C ARG A 224 3.78 -0.57 23.49
N VAL A 225 4.55 0.49 23.33
CA VAL A 225 4.30 1.78 23.97
C VAL A 225 3.50 2.68 23.03
N LEU A 226 2.36 3.16 23.51
CA LEU A 226 1.56 4.21 22.87
C LEU A 226 1.89 5.57 23.51
N ARG A 227 2.22 6.56 22.68
CA ARG A 227 2.49 7.95 23.08
C ARG A 227 1.47 8.89 22.41
N THR A 228 0.94 9.85 23.16
CA THR A 228 0.19 10.97 22.59
C THR A 228 1.16 12.12 22.32
N LEU A 229 1.21 12.60 21.07
CA LEU A 229 2.09 13.69 20.63
C LEU A 229 1.40 15.05 20.71
N ASP A 230 0.12 15.12 20.36
CA ASP A 230 -0.76 16.29 20.52
C ASP A 230 -2.20 15.83 20.75
N SER A 231 -3.00 16.60 21.49
CA SER A 231 -4.42 16.34 21.68
C SER A 231 -5.18 17.62 21.94
N GLU A 232 -6.24 17.83 21.16
CA GLU A 232 -7.15 18.97 21.18
C GLU A 232 -8.46 18.51 20.55
N ASP A 233 -9.57 19.18 20.88
CA ASP A 233 -10.88 18.98 20.24
C ASP A 233 -10.90 19.62 18.83
N ALA A 234 -9.99 19.17 17.97
CA ALA A 234 -9.71 19.70 16.64
C ALA A 234 -9.62 18.59 15.59
N THR A 235 -9.73 18.97 14.31
CA THR A 235 -9.44 18.05 13.20
C THR A 235 -7.93 18.05 12.94
N TYR A 236 -7.35 16.88 12.69
CA TYR A 236 -5.94 16.75 12.29
C TYR A 236 -5.84 16.20 10.88
N ARG A 237 -4.88 16.69 10.09
CA ARG A 237 -4.71 16.34 8.67
C ARG A 237 -3.23 16.31 8.29
N ALA A 238 -2.96 15.85 7.06
CA ALA A 238 -1.63 15.89 6.44
C ALA A 238 -0.52 15.26 7.29
N LEU A 239 -0.76 14.06 7.85
CA LEU A 239 0.27 13.27 8.53
C LEU A 239 1.37 12.90 7.53
N THR A 240 2.59 13.38 7.76
CA THR A 240 3.73 13.14 6.85
C THR A 240 5.01 12.88 7.63
N TRP A 241 5.65 11.74 7.34
CA TRP A 241 6.99 11.43 7.79
C TRP A 241 8.03 12.07 6.86
N ARG A 242 9.17 12.46 7.40
CA ARG A 242 10.36 12.77 6.60
C ARG A 242 11.01 11.47 6.12
N GLU A 243 11.45 11.46 4.87
CA GLU A 243 12.16 10.32 4.29
C GLU A 243 13.42 9.97 5.10
N ASP A 244 13.64 8.67 5.29
CA ASP A 244 14.79 8.10 6.02
C ASP A 244 15.04 8.70 7.42
N ALA A 245 13.97 9.16 8.09
CA ALA A 245 14.03 9.71 9.43
C ALA A 245 12.77 9.42 10.24
N THR A 246 12.81 9.73 11.54
CA THR A 246 11.65 9.63 12.44
C THR A 246 11.11 11.01 12.81
N ASP A 247 11.07 11.89 11.80
CA ASP A 247 10.52 13.24 11.93
C ASP A 247 9.12 13.27 11.33
N LEU A 248 8.15 13.78 12.09
CA LEU A 248 6.73 13.77 11.76
C LEU A 248 6.18 15.18 11.70
N ALA A 249 5.42 15.51 10.66
CA ALA A 249 4.66 16.74 10.56
C ALA A 249 3.15 16.46 10.41
N VAL A 250 2.33 17.32 11.02
CA VAL A 250 0.87 17.24 11.01
C VAL A 250 0.28 18.66 11.00
N LEU A 251 -0.88 18.83 10.36
CA LEU A 251 -1.69 20.04 10.46
C LEU A 251 -2.84 19.84 11.46
N ARG A 252 -3.02 20.80 12.37
CA ARG A 252 -4.18 20.87 13.27
C ARG A 252 -5.09 22.02 12.86
N GLU A 253 -6.35 21.74 12.60
CA GLU A 253 -7.35 22.71 12.13
C GLU A 253 -7.64 23.77 13.19
N ILE A 254 -7.62 25.04 12.77
CA ILE A 254 -8.17 26.18 13.49
C ILE A 254 -9.54 26.44 12.88
N ALA A 255 -10.59 25.97 13.56
CA ALA A 255 -11.96 26.16 13.13
C ALA A 255 -12.49 27.54 13.54
N TYR A 256 -13.33 28.11 12.69
CA TYR A 256 -14.04 29.37 12.90
C TYR A 256 -15.56 29.16 12.74
N GLU A 257 -16.32 30.24 12.55
CA GLU A 257 -17.76 30.12 12.31
C GLU A 257 -18.04 29.36 11.00
N LYS A 258 -19.23 28.77 10.89
CA LYS A 258 -19.57 27.80 9.82
C LYS A 258 -19.34 28.31 8.39
N ASP A 259 -19.51 29.61 8.16
CA ASP A 259 -19.38 30.25 6.84
C ASP A 259 -18.02 30.93 6.63
N GLU A 260 -17.09 30.76 7.59
CA GLU A 260 -15.73 31.28 7.54
C GLU A 260 -14.76 30.17 7.13
N ASP A 261 -13.69 30.56 6.45
CA ASP A 261 -12.61 29.66 6.07
C ASP A 261 -11.88 29.12 7.31
N VAL A 262 -11.38 27.88 7.24
CA VAL A 262 -10.49 27.30 8.28
C VAL A 262 -9.02 27.60 7.99
N SER A 263 -8.21 27.72 9.03
CA SER A 263 -6.74 27.73 8.93
C SER A 263 -6.15 26.55 9.69
N HIS A 264 -4.83 26.45 9.79
CA HIS A 264 -4.16 25.35 10.47
C HIS A 264 -2.96 25.83 11.30
N VAL A 265 -2.67 25.10 12.36
CA VAL A 265 -1.39 25.12 13.08
C VAL A 265 -0.51 24.01 12.50
N VAL A 266 0.77 24.30 12.27
CA VAL A 266 1.75 23.30 11.85
C VAL A 266 2.42 22.72 13.08
N LEU A 267 2.34 21.40 13.24
CA LEU A 267 2.97 20.66 14.33
C LEU A 267 4.07 19.78 13.76
N THR A 268 5.23 19.76 14.41
CA THR A 268 6.35 18.91 14.01
C THR A 268 7.00 18.26 15.22
N TRP A 269 7.49 17.05 15.04
CA TRP A 269 8.32 16.33 15.99
C TRP A 269 9.52 15.75 15.27
N ARG A 270 10.73 15.98 15.77
CA ARG A 270 11.96 15.36 15.25
C ARG A 270 12.51 14.31 16.21
N ASP A 271 13.18 13.30 15.67
CA ASP A 271 13.82 12.22 16.41
C ASP A 271 12.86 11.46 17.34
N LEU A 272 11.71 11.03 16.81
CA LEU A 272 10.69 10.32 17.58
C LEU A 272 11.13 8.94 18.07
N ALA A 273 12.15 8.32 17.45
CA ALA A 273 12.75 7.07 17.90
C ALA A 273 13.86 7.26 18.94
N GLY A 274 14.65 8.34 18.88
CA GLY A 274 15.85 8.54 19.71
C GLY A 274 15.60 8.89 21.18
N GLY A 275 14.35 9.03 21.60
CA GLY A 275 13.97 9.25 23.01
C GLY A 275 14.13 10.69 23.51
N GLN A 276 14.66 11.60 22.69
CA GLN A 276 14.70 13.04 22.92
C GLN A 276 13.97 13.79 21.81
N ALA A 277 12.69 13.44 21.62
CA ALA A 277 11.88 14.07 20.59
C ALA A 277 11.81 15.59 20.76
N GLN A 278 12.06 16.33 19.68
CA GLN A 278 11.97 17.79 19.66
C GLN A 278 10.66 18.20 19.00
N ALA A 279 9.72 18.71 19.79
CA ALA A 279 8.47 19.24 19.29
C ALA A 279 8.62 20.72 18.90
N SER A 280 8.05 21.13 17.78
CA SER A 280 7.92 22.53 17.39
C SER A 280 6.53 22.81 16.82
N THR A 281 6.01 23.99 17.13
CA THR A 281 4.68 24.45 16.73
C THR A 281 4.81 25.78 16.01
N PHE A 282 4.13 25.91 14.87
CA PHE A 282 3.95 27.18 14.19
C PHE A 282 2.46 27.50 14.09
N ASP A 283 2.02 28.44 14.93
CA ASP A 283 0.67 28.99 14.89
C ASP A 283 0.69 30.30 14.10
N PRO A 284 0.04 30.38 12.91
CA PRO A 284 0.09 31.59 12.09
C PRO A 284 -0.48 32.83 12.81
N ARG A 285 -1.26 32.66 13.89
CA ARG A 285 -1.81 33.76 14.70
C ARG A 285 -0.77 34.42 15.61
N GLU A 286 0.36 33.75 15.84
CA GLU A 286 1.46 34.21 16.71
C GLU A 286 2.68 34.67 15.90
N HIS A 287 2.66 34.49 14.57
CA HIS A 287 3.80 34.68 13.67
C HIS A 287 3.47 35.58 12.46
N GLU A 288 2.95 36.79 12.69
CA GLU A 288 2.44 37.68 11.63
C GLU A 288 3.48 38.11 10.59
N THR A 289 4.78 38.06 10.94
CA THR A 289 5.87 38.36 9.98
C THR A 289 6.05 37.23 8.97
N ASP A 290 5.95 35.98 9.42
CA ASP A 290 6.17 34.79 8.59
C ASP A 290 4.86 34.31 7.93
N ALA A 291 3.73 34.57 8.57
CA ALA A 291 2.38 34.32 8.07
C ALA A 291 1.51 35.58 8.19
N PRO A 292 1.50 36.45 7.16
CA PRO A 292 0.73 37.68 7.20
C PRO A 292 -0.77 37.41 7.43
N PRO A 293 -1.49 38.23 8.22
CA PRO A 293 -2.89 37.99 8.59
C PRO A 293 -3.85 37.81 7.40
N ALA A 294 -3.50 38.34 6.22
CA ALA A 294 -4.26 38.20 5.00
C ALA A 294 -4.26 36.78 4.39
N PHE A 295 -3.46 35.84 4.93
CA PHE A 295 -3.35 34.47 4.45
C PHE A 295 -3.71 33.43 5.52
N ARG A 296 -4.19 32.27 5.06
CA ARG A 296 -4.43 31.07 5.86
C ARG A 296 -3.58 29.91 5.39
N ILE A 297 -3.25 29.00 6.30
CA ILE A 297 -2.60 27.72 5.97
C ILE A 297 -3.68 26.76 5.46
N VAL A 298 -3.41 26.11 4.33
CA VAL A 298 -4.35 25.19 3.66
C VAL A 298 -3.86 23.74 3.69
N ASP A 299 -4.79 22.81 3.86
CA ASP A 299 -4.50 21.37 3.97
C ASP A 299 -4.37 20.67 2.61
N TYR A 300 -5.10 21.12 1.59
CA TYR A 300 -5.09 20.51 0.25
C TYR A 300 -3.75 20.64 -0.49
N ALA A 301 -2.83 21.48 -0.01
CA ALA A 301 -1.46 21.58 -0.52
C ALA A 301 -0.52 20.54 0.11
N GLY A 302 -0.93 19.87 1.19
CA GLY A 302 -0.08 18.98 1.97
C GLY A 302 0.99 19.71 2.81
N ILE A 303 1.83 18.92 3.45
CA ILE A 303 3.04 19.36 4.16
C ILE A 303 4.21 18.48 3.70
N THR A 304 5.38 19.07 3.47
CA THR A 304 6.58 18.33 3.07
C THR A 304 7.78 18.78 3.87
N TRP A 305 8.68 17.85 4.17
CA TRP A 305 9.93 18.15 4.85
C TRP A 305 11.01 18.60 3.87
N ALA A 306 11.92 19.47 4.33
CA ALA A 306 13.23 19.59 3.71
C ALA A 306 14.05 18.31 4.00
N ASP A 307 14.90 17.91 3.05
CA ASP A 307 15.71 16.68 3.16
C ASP A 307 16.60 16.69 4.41
N ASP A 308 17.13 17.85 4.78
CA ASP A 308 17.99 18.06 5.96
C ASP A 308 17.22 18.11 7.29
N GLY A 309 15.89 18.20 7.26
CA GLY A 309 15.04 18.29 8.45
C GLY A 309 15.08 19.65 9.16
N ASP A 310 15.65 20.68 8.53
CA ASP A 310 15.74 22.04 9.10
C ASP A 310 14.49 22.90 8.81
N GLY A 311 13.55 22.38 8.01
CA GLY A 311 12.30 23.06 7.73
C GLY A 311 11.19 22.16 7.19
N VAL A 312 9.97 22.72 7.20
CA VAL A 312 8.78 22.15 6.57
C VAL A 312 8.15 23.17 5.64
N PHE A 313 7.62 22.70 4.51
CA PHE A 313 6.91 23.51 3.52
C PHE A 313 5.43 23.17 3.57
N PHE A 314 4.58 24.20 3.53
CA PHE A 314 3.13 24.07 3.56
C PHE A 314 2.50 25.15 2.67
N GLY A 315 1.28 24.89 2.20
CA GLY A 315 0.54 25.83 1.37
C GLY A 315 -0.11 26.96 2.16
N MET A 316 -0.07 28.16 1.60
CA MET A 316 -0.83 29.31 2.10
C MET A 316 -1.68 29.90 0.97
N LYS A 317 -2.84 30.45 1.33
CA LYS A 317 -3.75 31.14 0.41
C LYS A 317 -4.41 32.32 1.10
N ALA A 318 -4.75 33.36 0.36
CA ALA A 318 -5.59 34.44 0.87
C ALA A 318 -6.96 33.91 1.33
N TRP A 319 -7.54 34.52 2.36
CA TRP A 319 -8.89 34.21 2.81
C TRP A 319 -9.92 34.54 1.72
N GLU A 320 -10.87 33.63 1.49
CA GLU A 320 -12.09 33.92 0.72
C GLU A 320 -13.19 34.43 1.64
N HIS A 321 -13.29 33.81 2.82
CA HIS A 321 -14.21 34.20 3.89
C HIS A 321 -13.42 34.35 5.19
N MET A 322 -12.78 35.51 5.37
CA MET A 322 -11.93 35.78 6.53
C MET A 322 -12.75 35.80 7.82
N PRO A 323 -12.23 35.23 8.93
CA PRO A 323 -12.89 35.31 10.20
C PRO A 323 -13.04 36.77 10.66
N LYS A 324 -14.25 37.16 11.05
CA LYS A 324 -14.54 38.55 11.47
C LYS A 324 -13.65 39.05 12.60
N ALA A 325 -13.26 38.14 13.50
CA ALA A 325 -12.35 38.45 14.60
C ALA A 325 -10.95 38.86 14.11
N LEU A 326 -10.49 38.30 12.99
CA LEU A 326 -9.21 38.64 12.38
C LEU A 326 -9.33 39.92 11.53
N GLU A 327 -10.46 40.14 10.85
CA GLU A 327 -10.72 41.39 10.10
C GLU A 327 -10.62 42.61 11.03
N ALA A 328 -11.31 42.57 12.17
CA ALA A 328 -11.29 43.65 13.15
C ALA A 328 -9.89 43.92 13.72
N LYS A 329 -9.05 42.89 13.87
CA LYS A 329 -7.66 43.04 14.32
C LYS A 329 -6.79 43.71 13.25
N ALA A 330 -6.92 43.27 11.99
CA ALA A 330 -6.16 43.83 10.88
C ALA A 330 -6.52 45.30 10.61
N GLU A 331 -7.79 45.68 10.76
CA GLU A 331 -8.23 47.08 10.67
C GLU A 331 -7.65 47.94 11.81
N ALA A 332 -7.64 47.43 13.05
CA ALA A 332 -7.11 48.16 14.20
C ALA A 332 -5.58 48.36 14.16
N GLU A 333 -4.84 47.50 13.47
CA GLU A 333 -3.38 47.64 13.27
C GLU A 333 -3.01 48.54 12.08
N ALA A 334 -3.98 48.84 11.20
CA ALA A 334 -3.80 49.73 10.07
C ALA A 334 -4.11 51.21 10.39
N GLU A 335 -4.74 51.50 11.53
CA GLU A 335 -4.97 52.86 12.08
C GLU A 335 -3.79 53.38 12.92
#